data_AF-A0A2I6S966-F1
#
_entry.id   AF-A0A2I6S966-F1
#
_cell.length_a   1.000
_cell.length_b   1.000
_cell.length_c   1.000
_cell.angle_alpha   90.00
_cell.angle_beta   90.00
_cell.angle_gamma   90.00
#
_symmetry.space_group_name_H-M   'P 1'
#
loop_
_entity.id
_entity.type
_entity.pdbx_description
1 polymer ?
#
loop_
_entity_poly.entity_id
_entity_poly.type
_entity_poly.pdbx_seq_one_letter_code
_entity_poly.pdbx_strand_id
1 'polypeptide(L)'
;MKKQLTPLMFALMLAFGASTAMAQGAPQQGNAGAPPAAQPAPAQTSFSDEEIQKFADVQPAIESIRSEYSERLQEVSDPQQAATLQNEAVEKMVESVNEEGLEVETYNSIAIALQSDTELRERVESMMN
;
A
#
# COMPACT_ATOMS: atom_id res chain seq x y z
N MET A 1 37.09 -5.66 -29.70
CA MET A 1 36.43 -4.43 -30.18
C MET A 1 35.27 -4.79 -31.10
N LYS A 2 34.13 -4.09 -30.91
CA LYS A 2 32.95 -4.01 -31.79
C LYS A 2 31.97 -5.18 -31.76
N LYS A 3 31.07 -5.16 -30.77
CA LYS A 3 29.72 -5.74 -30.92
C LYS A 3 28.80 -4.64 -31.46
N GLN A 4 28.06 -5.02 -32.49
CA GLN A 4 27.21 -4.19 -33.31
C GLN A 4 25.73 -4.35 -32.92
N LEU A 5 24.99 -3.26 -33.14
CA LEU A 5 23.63 -3.19 -33.71
C LEU A 5 22.45 -3.83 -32.93
N THR A 6 21.51 -2.97 -32.50
CA THR A 6 20.19 -2.73 -33.16
C THR A 6 19.16 -2.26 -32.12
N PRO A 7 18.41 -1.17 -32.35
CA PRO A 7 17.47 -0.60 -31.39
C PRO A 7 16.18 -1.42 -31.33
N LEU A 8 15.65 -1.70 -30.13
CA LEU A 8 14.32 -2.25 -29.99
C LEU A 8 13.33 -1.12 -29.69
N MET A 9 12.44 -0.93 -30.65
CA MET A 9 11.36 0.05 -30.70
C MET A 9 10.47 0.04 -29.45
N PHE A 10 10.18 1.24 -28.96
CA PHE A 10 9.02 1.57 -28.15
C PHE A 10 7.74 1.22 -28.92
N ALA A 11 6.94 0.29 -28.41
CA ALA A 11 5.56 0.08 -28.86
C ALA A 11 4.62 0.31 -27.68
N LEU A 12 4.12 1.53 -27.60
CA LEU A 12 3.05 1.96 -26.71
C LEU A 12 1.73 1.43 -27.30
N MET A 13 1.17 0.36 -26.74
CA MET A 13 -0.21 -0.04 -27.02
C MET A 13 -1.09 0.26 -25.80
N LEU A 14 -1.82 1.37 -25.91
CA LEU A 14 -3.01 1.68 -25.13
C LEU A 14 -4.16 0.79 -25.61
N ALA A 15 -4.68 -0.08 -24.74
CA ALA A 15 -5.98 -0.70 -24.93
C ALA A 15 -6.76 -0.65 -23.62
N PHE A 16 -7.71 0.28 -23.54
CA PHE A 16 -8.68 0.40 -22.45
C PHE A 16 -9.95 -0.37 -22.83
N GLY A 17 -10.35 -1.29 -21.96
CA GLY A 17 -11.71 -1.80 -21.67
C GLY A 17 -12.72 -2.10 -22.78
N ALA A 18 -13.22 -3.35 -22.82
CA ALA A 18 -14.64 -3.68 -22.61
C ALA A 18 -14.91 -5.20 -22.62
N SER A 19 -15.59 -5.66 -21.56
CA SER A 19 -16.59 -6.73 -21.54
C SER A 19 -16.16 -8.20 -21.64
N THR A 20 -16.24 -8.84 -20.47
CA THR A 20 -16.30 -10.28 -20.18
C THR A 20 -17.26 -11.06 -21.09
N ALA A 21 -16.74 -12.08 -21.78
CA ALA A 21 -17.50 -13.22 -22.27
C ALA A 21 -16.87 -14.50 -21.72
N MET A 22 -17.69 -15.29 -21.05
CA MET A 22 -17.31 -16.45 -20.26
C MET A 22 -17.01 -17.63 -21.18
N ALA A 23 -15.80 -18.20 -21.08
CA ALA A 23 -15.44 -19.45 -21.74
C ALA A 23 -14.62 -20.33 -20.78
N GLN A 24 -15.10 -21.55 -20.61
CA GLN A 24 -14.64 -22.58 -19.69
C GLN A 24 -13.29 -23.19 -20.13
N GLY A 25 -12.44 -23.51 -19.15
CA GLY A 25 -11.51 -24.65 -19.25
C GLY A 25 -10.02 -24.35 -19.12
N ALA A 26 -9.47 -24.48 -17.89
CA ALA A 26 -8.19 -25.13 -17.58
C ALA A 26 -7.91 -25.05 -16.06
N PRO A 27 -7.46 -26.14 -15.39
CA PRO A 27 -6.93 -26.04 -14.04
C PRO A 27 -5.47 -25.57 -14.11
N GLN A 28 -5.22 -24.30 -13.79
CA GLN A 28 -3.85 -23.79 -13.70
C GLN A 28 -3.31 -24.04 -12.29
N GLN A 29 -2.44 -25.05 -12.22
CA GLN A 29 -1.57 -25.37 -11.10
C GLN A 29 -0.41 -24.36 -11.06
N GLY A 30 -0.19 -23.74 -9.89
CA GLY A 30 1.02 -22.99 -9.56
C GLY A 30 0.88 -21.47 -9.53
N ASN A 31 0.88 -20.87 -8.34
CA ASN A 31 2.00 -20.08 -7.84
C ASN A 31 1.57 -19.12 -6.71
N ALA A 32 2.45 -19.03 -5.72
CA ALA A 32 2.63 -17.96 -4.73
C ALA A 32 1.50 -17.70 -3.72
N GLY A 33 1.85 -17.85 -2.45
CA GLY A 33 1.06 -17.41 -1.31
C GLY A 33 0.60 -15.97 -1.52
N ALA A 34 -0.69 -15.82 -1.72
CA ALA A 34 -1.33 -14.54 -1.49
C ALA A 34 -1.08 -14.18 -0.02
N PRO A 35 -0.68 -12.93 0.30
CA PRO A 35 -0.80 -12.46 1.67
C PRO A 35 -2.24 -12.72 2.13
N PRO A 36 -2.46 -13.09 3.41
CA PRO A 36 -3.81 -13.29 3.91
C PRO A 36 -4.64 -12.07 3.53
N ALA A 37 -5.67 -12.30 2.73
CA ALA A 37 -6.60 -11.25 2.37
C ALA A 37 -7.19 -10.74 3.69
N ALA A 38 -6.78 -9.54 4.11
CA ALA A 38 -7.42 -8.85 5.20
C ALA A 38 -8.90 -8.79 4.85
N GLN A 39 -9.72 -9.48 5.65
CA GLN A 39 -11.17 -9.42 5.49
C GLN A 39 -11.56 -7.95 5.51
N PRO A 40 -12.36 -7.47 4.53
CA PRO A 40 -12.80 -6.08 4.56
C PRO A 40 -13.62 -5.89 5.84
N ALA A 41 -13.07 -5.14 6.78
CA ALA A 41 -13.80 -4.61 7.91
C ALA A 41 -14.96 -3.75 7.36
N PRO A 42 -16.10 -3.68 8.06
CA PRO A 42 -17.17 -2.77 7.67
C PRO A 42 -16.59 -1.36 7.53
N ALA A 43 -16.65 -0.79 6.33
CA ALA A 43 -16.12 0.54 6.07
C ALA A 43 -16.86 1.53 6.96
N GLN A 44 -16.18 2.09 7.98
CA GLN A 44 -16.66 3.26 8.67
C GLN A 44 -16.80 4.38 7.63
N THR A 45 -18.01 4.92 7.48
CA THR A 45 -18.33 5.89 6.43
C THR A 45 -18.14 7.33 6.88
N SER A 46 -17.87 7.54 8.17
CA SER A 46 -17.79 8.85 8.80
C SER A 46 -16.68 8.82 9.84
N PHE A 47 -15.80 9.82 9.78
CA PHE A 47 -14.68 10.00 10.70
C PHE A 47 -14.83 11.37 11.37
N SER A 48 -14.53 11.43 12.67
CA SER A 48 -14.46 12.69 13.42
C SER A 48 -13.21 13.48 13.02
N ASP A 49 -13.26 14.80 13.23
CA ASP A 49 -12.10 15.66 12.95
C ASP A 49 -10.88 15.27 13.81
N GLU A 50 -11.10 14.73 15.02
CA GLU A 50 -10.03 14.20 15.88
C GLU A 50 -9.36 12.96 15.28
N GLU A 51 -10.14 12.02 14.73
CA GLU A 51 -9.59 10.83 14.06
C GLU A 51 -8.83 11.20 12.79
N ILE A 52 -9.32 12.17 12.02
CA ILE A 52 -8.65 12.68 10.83
C ILE A 52 -7.35 13.41 11.22
N GLN A 53 -7.34 14.18 12.31
CA GLN A 53 -6.14 14.87 12.80
C GLN A 53 -5.09 13.85 13.24
N LYS A 54 -5.45 12.85 14.05
CA LYS A 54 -4.53 11.78 14.46
C LYS A 54 -3.99 11.00 13.26
N PHE A 55 -4.82 10.77 12.25
CA PHE A 55 -4.39 10.14 11.01
C PHE A 55 -3.36 11.01 10.26
N ALA A 56 -3.55 12.32 10.22
CA ALA A 56 -2.59 13.27 9.64
C ALA A 56 -1.28 13.30 10.45
N ASP A 57 -1.38 13.36 11.77
CA ASP A 57 -0.24 13.48 12.70
C ASP A 57 0.68 12.25 12.66
N VAL A 58 0.15 11.05 12.39
CA VAL A 58 0.98 9.84 12.28
C VAL A 58 1.71 9.72 10.93
N GLN A 59 1.30 10.43 9.87
CA GLN A 59 1.87 10.27 8.53
C GLN A 59 3.40 10.44 8.48
N PRO A 60 4.00 11.47 9.13
CA PRO A 60 5.45 11.63 9.13
C PRO A 60 6.20 10.43 9.73
N ALA A 61 5.66 9.82 10.79
CA ALA A 61 6.24 8.63 11.41
C ALA A 61 6.17 7.42 10.47
N ILE A 62 5.02 7.20 9.83
CA ILE A 62 4.83 6.12 8.85
C ILE A 62 5.77 6.29 7.65
N GLU A 63 5.93 7.51 7.14
CA GLU A 63 6.86 7.81 6.05
C GLU A 63 8.32 7.54 6.44
N SER A 64 8.72 7.97 7.64
CA SER A 64 10.06 7.70 8.16
C SER A 64 10.35 6.20 8.27
N ILE A 65 9.40 5.42 8.81
CA ILE A 65 9.52 3.96 8.91
C ILE A 65 9.65 3.37 7.50
N ARG A 66 8.78 3.74 6.56
CA ARG A 66 8.84 3.23 5.19
C ARG A 66 10.19 3.51 4.52
N SER A 67 10.74 4.72 4.72
CA SER A 67 12.06 5.07 4.18
C SER A 67 13.16 4.21 4.80
N GLU A 68 13.22 4.13 6.13
CA GLU A 68 14.24 3.35 6.86
C GLU A 68 14.24 1.88 6.41
N TYR A 69 13.07 1.25 6.35
CA TYR A 69 12.98 -0.17 5.98
C TYR A 69 13.17 -0.41 4.49
N SER A 70 12.82 0.54 3.63
CA SER A 70 13.16 0.46 2.20
C SER A 70 14.68 0.41 2.02
N GLU A 71 15.43 1.26 2.72
CA GLU A 71 16.90 1.28 2.66
C GLU A 71 17.47 -0.05 3.19
N ARG A 72 17.03 -0.50 4.36
CA ARG A 72 17.46 -1.78 4.95
C ARG A 72 17.15 -2.97 4.03
N LEU A 73 15.99 -2.98 3.37
CA LEU A 73 15.60 -4.05 2.44
C LEU A 73 16.44 -4.06 1.17
N GLN A 74 16.97 -2.92 0.71
CA GLN A 74 17.86 -2.88 -0.45
C GLN A 74 19.21 -3.55 -0.18
N GLU A 75 19.63 -3.61 1.08
CA GLU A 75 20.89 -4.23 1.50
C GLU A 75 20.75 -5.75 1.75
N VAL A 76 19.53 -6.26 1.86
CA VAL A 76 19.25 -7.66 2.20
C VAL A 76 18.94 -8.48 0.95
N SER A 77 19.76 -9.50 0.69
CA SER A 77 19.53 -10.49 -0.37
C SER A 77 18.86 -11.78 0.11
N ASP A 78 18.84 -12.02 1.42
CA ASP A 78 18.26 -13.23 2.00
C ASP A 78 16.73 -13.09 2.16
N PRO A 79 15.92 -14.00 1.58
CA PRO A 79 14.46 -13.89 1.64
C PRO A 79 13.87 -13.97 3.05
N GLN A 80 14.50 -14.72 3.97
CA GLN A 80 13.99 -14.83 5.33
C GLN A 80 14.22 -13.53 6.11
N GLN A 81 15.42 -12.96 6.00
CA GLN A 81 15.73 -11.66 6.60
C GLN A 81 14.86 -10.54 6.00
N ALA A 82 14.61 -10.56 4.69
CA ALA A 82 13.70 -9.61 4.06
C ALA A 82 12.26 -9.70 4.63
N ALA A 83 11.77 -10.92 4.87
CA ALA A 83 10.46 -11.12 5.50
C ALA A 83 10.43 -10.61 6.95
N THR A 84 11.51 -10.83 7.71
CA THR A 84 11.65 -10.28 9.07
C THR A 84 11.59 -8.75 9.07
N LEU A 85 12.34 -8.09 8.18
CA LEU A 85 12.33 -6.63 8.06
C LEU A 85 10.95 -6.08 7.68
N GLN A 86 10.22 -6.77 6.79
CA GLN A 86 8.86 -6.37 6.43
C GLN A 86 7.90 -6.45 7.63
N ASN A 87 7.98 -7.52 8.43
CA ASN A 87 7.16 -7.66 9.63
C ASN A 87 7.50 -6.59 10.68
N GLU A 88 8.79 -6.33 10.92
CA GLU A 88 9.25 -5.30 11.86
C GLU A 88 8.77 -3.90 11.42
N ALA A 89 8.77 -3.60 10.11
CA ALA A 89 8.19 -2.36 9.58
C ALA A 89 6.69 -2.25 9.86
N VAL A 90 5.93 -3.33 9.63
CA VAL A 90 4.49 -3.38 9.90
C VAL A 90 4.20 -3.18 11.39
N GLU A 91 4.95 -3.86 12.27
CA GLU A 91 4.82 -3.72 13.72
C GLU A 91 5.07 -2.27 14.16
N LYS A 92 6.16 -1.64 13.68
CA LYS A 92 6.44 -0.23 14.00
C LYS A 92 5.38 0.72 13.48
N MET A 93 4.84 0.50 12.28
CA MET A 93 3.75 1.33 11.76
C MET A 93 2.49 1.21 12.64
N VAL A 94 2.16 0.00 13.10
CA VAL A 94 1.04 -0.22 14.02
C VAL A 94 1.29 0.43 15.37
N GLU A 95 2.50 0.35 15.90
CA GLU A 95 2.91 1.02 17.14
C GLU A 95 2.71 2.53 17.04
N SER A 96 3.20 3.18 15.97
CA SER A 96 3.01 4.63 15.77
C SER A 96 1.54 5.03 15.72
N VAL A 97 0.68 4.23 15.07
CA VAL A 97 -0.77 4.50 15.03
C VAL A 97 -1.39 4.43 16.43
N ASN A 98 -1.00 3.43 17.23
CA ASN A 98 -1.49 3.29 18.59
C ASN A 98 -0.95 4.38 19.53
N GLU A 99 0.29 4.83 19.35
CA GLU A 99 0.92 5.90 20.15
C GLU A 99 0.19 7.25 19.96
N GLU A 100 -0.31 7.53 18.76
CA GLU A 100 -1.18 8.69 18.48
C GLU A 100 -2.61 8.51 19.01
N GLY A 101 -2.92 7.38 19.64
CA GLY A 101 -4.23 7.08 20.20
C GLY A 101 -5.31 6.92 19.13
N LEU A 102 -4.93 6.42 17.95
CA LEU A 102 -5.83 6.05 16.86
C LEU A 102 -5.93 4.52 16.78
N GLU A 103 -7.15 4.00 16.64
CA GLU A 103 -7.35 2.58 16.41
C GLU A 103 -6.83 2.18 15.01
N VAL A 104 -6.11 1.06 14.94
CA VAL A 104 -5.55 0.54 13.68
C VAL A 104 -6.64 0.31 12.62
N GLU A 105 -7.83 -0.14 13.04
CA GLU A 105 -8.97 -0.33 12.13
C GLU A 105 -9.47 1.00 11.55
N THR A 106 -9.53 2.05 12.38
CA THR A 106 -9.92 3.40 11.94
C THR A 106 -8.86 4.00 11.01
N TYR A 107 -7.58 3.87 11.32
CA TYR A 107 -6.49 4.28 10.42
C TYR A 107 -6.64 3.63 9.03
N ASN A 108 -6.85 2.31 8.99
CA ASN A 108 -7.04 1.58 7.74
C ASN A 108 -8.30 2.02 6.99
N SER A 109 -9.39 2.29 7.72
CA SER A 109 -10.65 2.76 7.14
C SER A 109 -10.50 4.13 6.49
N ILE A 110 -9.80 5.06 7.14
CA ILE A 110 -9.46 6.38 6.58
C ILE A 110 -8.58 6.19 5.33
N ALA A 111 -7.55 5.36 5.40
CA ALA A 111 -6.64 5.10 4.27
C ALA A 111 -7.37 4.52 3.04
N ILE A 112 -8.35 3.66 3.24
CA ILE A 112 -9.21 3.12 2.16
C ILE A 112 -10.13 4.21 1.62
N ALA A 113 -10.78 4.98 2.50
CA ALA A 113 -11.71 6.04 2.12
C ALA A 113 -11.03 7.14 1.30
N LEU A 114 -9.77 7.50 1.60
CA LEU A 114 -9.00 8.49 0.85
C LEU A 114 -8.84 8.18 -0.65
N GLN A 115 -9.01 6.93 -1.06
CA GLN A 115 -8.94 6.53 -2.47
C GLN A 115 -10.14 7.04 -3.28
N SER A 116 -11.30 7.20 -2.67
CA SER A 116 -12.56 7.55 -3.34
C SER A 116 -13.21 8.84 -2.82
N ASP A 117 -12.96 9.21 -1.57
CA ASP A 117 -13.53 10.39 -0.92
C ASP A 117 -12.60 11.61 -1.11
N THR A 118 -13.05 12.55 -1.94
CA THR A 118 -12.28 13.78 -2.24
C THR A 118 -12.40 14.79 -1.11
N GLU A 119 -13.55 14.89 -0.44
CA GLU A 119 -13.74 15.82 0.68
C GLU A 119 -12.89 15.40 1.88
N LEU A 120 -12.81 14.09 2.16
CA LEU A 120 -11.92 13.55 3.19
C LEU A 120 -10.45 13.85 2.87
N ARG A 121 -10.04 13.73 1.61
CA ARG A 121 -8.66 14.05 1.19
C ARG A 121 -8.33 15.52 1.45
N GLU A 122 -9.20 16.43 1.05
CA GLU A 122 -9.03 17.87 1.30
C GLU A 122 -8.94 18.18 2.81
N ARG A 123 -9.73 17.48 3.64
CA ARG A 123 -9.65 17.62 5.09
C ARG A 123 -8.30 17.14 5.65
N VAL A 124 -7.84 15.95 5.28
CA VAL A 124 -6.53 15.42 5.71
C VAL A 124 -5.41 16.38 5.29
N GLU A 125 -5.41 16.81 4.03
CA GLU A 125 -4.42 17.77 3.52
C GLU A 125 -4.43 19.09 4.29
N SER A 126 -5.60 19.58 4.70
CA SER A 126 -5.71 20.80 5.51
C SER A 126 -5.14 20.66 6.92
N MET A 127 -5.10 19.45 7.47
CA MET A 127 -4.58 19.16 8.82
C MET A 127 -3.06 18.93 8.85
N MET A 128 -2.45 18.63 7.70
CA MET A 128 -1.00 18.41 7.55
C MET A 128 -0.19 19.69 7.29
N ASN A 129 -0.86 20.85 7.13
CA ASN A 129 -0.26 22.12 6.72
C ASN A 129 0.16 23.03 7.88
#